data_AF-A0A2V7Y122-F1
#
_entry.id   AF-A0A2V7Y122-F1
#
_cell.length_a   1.000
_cell.length_b   1.000
_cell.length_c   1.000
_cell.angle_alpha   90.00
_cell.angle_beta   90.00
_cell.angle_gamma   90.00
#
_symmetry.space_group_name_H-M   'P 1'
#
loop_
_entity.id
_entity.type
_entity.pdbx_description
1 polymer ?
#
loop_
_entity_poly.entity_id
_entity_poly.type
_entity_poly.pdbx_seq_one_letter_code
_entity_poly.pdbx_strand_id
1 'polypeptide(L)'
;MRRRLVLALCVAIVACHRKPSIPADVVARVGDRMITLADYKRYLERNAGTDLSQVGPEVSSAMLDQFVEEIILSEYAAAHGVEIPAEQIASAVRNDAGATVIEKRDDMRRQKLIGTISSDVPAPSDLEIRSYYDQHPSEFHSGEEVHIRQILV
;
A
#
# COMPACT_ATOMS: atom_id res chain seq x y z
N MET A 1 56.18 -2.14 12.50
CA MET A 1 54.84 -2.79 12.58
C MET A 1 53.68 -1.80 12.72
N ARG A 2 53.75 -0.77 13.58
CA ARG A 2 52.69 0.27 13.74
C ARG A 2 52.22 0.94 12.43
N ARG A 3 53.11 1.25 11.49
CA ARG A 3 52.78 1.91 10.21
C ARG A 3 51.91 1.05 9.27
N ARG A 4 52.03 -0.29 9.32
CA ARG A 4 51.20 -1.20 8.50
C ARG A 4 49.78 -1.33 9.07
N LEU A 5 49.64 -1.19 10.39
CA LEU A 5 48.34 -1.24 11.08
C LEU A 5 47.49 0.00 10.80
N VAL A 6 48.12 1.19 10.71
CA VAL A 6 47.43 2.44 10.35
C VAL A 6 46.95 2.41 8.90
N LEU A 7 47.74 1.85 7.97
CA LEU A 7 47.35 1.77 6.56
C LEU A 7 46.15 0.83 6.34
N ALA A 8 46.09 -0.29 7.08
CA ALA A 8 44.97 -1.24 7.01
C ALA A 8 43.67 -0.62 7.57
N LEU A 9 43.76 0.18 8.63
CA LEU A 9 42.62 0.87 9.21
C LEU A 9 42.02 1.92 8.25
N CYS A 10 42.86 2.65 7.52
CA CYS A 10 42.38 3.63 6.54
C CYS A 10 41.66 2.98 5.34
N VAL A 11 42.09 1.79 4.89
CA VAL A 11 41.43 1.08 3.78
C VAL A 11 40.05 0.54 4.19
N ALA A 12 39.89 0.10 5.45
CA ALA A 12 38.60 -0.34 5.98
C ALA A 12 37.56 0.79 6.04
N ILE A 13 37.99 2.03 6.32
CA ILE A 13 37.08 3.19 6.40
C ILE A 13 36.62 3.64 5.00
N VAL A 14 37.46 3.50 3.97
CA VAL A 14 37.12 3.84 2.58
C VAL A 14 36.22 2.79 1.91
N ALA A 15 36.31 1.52 2.33
CA ALA A 15 35.46 0.45 1.79
C ALA A 15 33.97 0.58 2.18
N CYS A 16 33.66 1.28 3.29
CA CYS A 16 32.29 1.49 3.75
C CYS A 16 31.54 2.65 3.03
N HIS A 17 32.15 3.33 2.06
CA HIS A 17 31.53 4.45 1.34
C HIS A 17 31.04 4.11 -0.08
N ARG A 18 30.99 2.83 -0.45
CA ARG A 18 30.43 2.45 -1.75
C ARG A 18 28.91 2.59 -1.71
N LYS A 19 28.39 3.66 -2.34
CA LYS A 19 26.94 3.82 -2.56
C LYS A 19 26.43 2.55 -3.24
N PRO A 20 25.37 1.89 -2.71
CA PRO A 20 24.79 0.73 -3.36
C PRO A 20 24.35 1.14 -4.77
N SER A 21 24.77 0.37 -5.78
CA SER A 21 24.37 0.60 -7.16
C SER A 21 22.88 0.33 -7.29
N ILE A 22 22.11 1.35 -7.66
CA ILE A 22 20.68 1.21 -7.93
C ILE A 22 20.54 0.59 -9.34
N PRO A 23 19.87 -0.57 -9.47
CA PRO A 23 19.58 -1.15 -10.78
C PRO A 23 18.76 -0.20 -11.67
N ALA A 24 18.95 -0.29 -12.99
CA ALA A 24 18.34 0.64 -13.95
C ALA A 24 16.81 0.50 -14.07
N ASP A 25 16.26 -0.62 -13.62
CA ASP A 25 14.83 -0.95 -13.65
C ASP A 25 14.09 -0.49 -12.39
N VAL A 26 14.78 0.11 -11.42
CA VAL A 26 14.16 0.64 -10.19
C VAL A 26 13.49 1.99 -10.49
N VAL A 27 12.18 2.06 -10.25
CA VAL A 27 11.37 3.27 -10.44
C VAL A 27 11.23 4.08 -9.15
N ALA A 28 11.31 3.43 -7.99
CA ALA A 28 11.23 4.08 -6.69
C ALA A 28 11.94 3.26 -5.59
N ARG A 29 12.27 3.90 -4.47
CA ARG A 29 12.81 3.23 -3.28
C ARG A 29 12.07 3.71 -2.04
N VAL A 30 11.57 2.76 -1.24
CA VAL A 30 10.89 3.02 0.04
C VAL A 30 11.66 2.29 1.13
N GLY A 31 12.37 3.05 1.98
CA GLY A 31 13.29 2.48 2.97
C GLY A 31 14.37 1.61 2.30
N ASP A 32 14.39 0.32 2.60
CA ASP A 32 15.30 -0.66 1.98
C ASP A 32 14.70 -1.42 0.81
N ARG A 33 13.41 -1.19 0.51
CA ARG A 33 12.72 -1.84 -0.60
C ARG A 33 12.93 -1.05 -1.89
N MET A 34 13.47 -1.72 -2.90
CA MET A 34 13.54 -1.20 -4.27
C MET A 34 12.30 -1.66 -5.02
N ILE A 35 11.63 -0.72 -5.67
CA ILE A 35 10.42 -0.95 -6.46
C ILE A 35 10.84 -0.96 -7.93
N THR A 36 10.64 -2.08 -8.61
CA THR A 36 11.02 -2.22 -10.02
C THR A 36 9.88 -1.81 -10.94
N LEU A 37 10.21 -1.51 -12.20
CA LEU A 37 9.22 -1.30 -13.25
C LEU A 37 8.30 -2.51 -13.43
N ALA A 38 8.81 -3.73 -13.23
CA ALA A 38 8.03 -4.95 -13.33
C ALA A 38 6.97 -5.05 -12.22
N ASP A 39 7.33 -4.63 -10.99
CA ASP A 39 6.38 -4.59 -9.87
C ASP A 39 5.26 -3.59 -10.15
N TYR A 40 5.62 -2.40 -10.66
CA TYR A 40 4.63 -1.37 -10.99
C TYR A 40 3.69 -1.79 -12.13
N LYS A 41 4.20 -2.44 -13.18
CA LYS A 41 3.35 -3.00 -14.24
C LYS A 41 2.36 -4.03 -13.72
N ARG A 42 2.80 -4.96 -12.88
CA ARG A 42 1.93 -5.96 -12.26
C ARG A 42 0.87 -5.30 -11.37
N TYR A 43 1.23 -4.24 -10.65
CA TYR A 43 0.30 -3.46 -9.85
C TYR A 43 -0.80 -2.82 -10.72
N LEU A 44 -0.45 -2.24 -11.87
CA LEU A 44 -1.42 -1.66 -12.81
C LEU A 44 -2.38 -2.71 -13.38
N GLU A 45 -1.85 -3.83 -13.85
CA GLU A 45 -2.67 -4.93 -14.38
C GLU A 45 -3.68 -5.43 -13.33
N ARG A 46 -3.25 -5.57 -12.07
CA ARG A 46 -4.10 -6.06 -10.98
C ARG A 46 -5.17 -5.07 -10.55
N ASN A 47 -4.85 -3.78 -10.44
CA ASN A 47 -5.75 -2.78 -9.84
C ASN A 47 -6.59 -2.03 -10.89
N ALA A 48 -6.08 -1.88 -12.11
CA ALA A 48 -6.75 -1.13 -13.18
C ALA A 48 -7.08 -2.01 -14.41
N GLY A 49 -6.63 -3.26 -14.45
CA GLY A 49 -6.92 -4.17 -15.58
C GLY A 49 -6.27 -3.74 -16.90
N THR A 50 -5.22 -2.91 -16.84
CA THR A 50 -4.61 -2.26 -18.01
C THR A 50 -3.09 -2.32 -17.93
N ASP A 51 -2.44 -2.40 -19.10
CA ASP A 51 -0.98 -2.32 -19.18
C ASP A 51 -0.50 -0.87 -19.15
N LEU A 52 0.71 -0.63 -18.65
CA LEU A 52 1.32 0.70 -18.57
C LEU A 52 1.33 1.45 -19.91
N SER A 53 1.47 0.74 -21.04
CA SER A 53 1.48 1.37 -22.38
C SER A 53 0.14 1.99 -22.78
N GLN A 54 -0.95 1.60 -22.11
CA GLN A 54 -2.31 2.09 -22.36
C GLN A 54 -2.70 3.26 -21.45
N VAL A 55 -1.87 3.58 -20.46
CA VAL A 55 -2.14 4.59 -19.44
C VAL A 55 -1.41 5.89 -19.80
N GLY A 56 -2.12 7.01 -19.76
CA GLY A 56 -1.52 8.33 -19.95
C GLY A 56 -0.52 8.70 -18.84
N PRO A 57 0.49 9.55 -19.10
CA PRO A 57 1.52 9.88 -18.11
C PRO A 57 0.98 10.39 -16.77
N GLU A 58 -0.07 11.21 -16.79
CA GLU A 58 -0.67 11.81 -15.60
C GLU A 58 -1.33 10.73 -14.72
N VAL A 59 -2.08 9.83 -15.35
CA VAL A 59 -2.73 8.70 -14.66
C VAL A 59 -1.67 7.72 -14.15
N SER A 60 -0.63 7.45 -14.93
CA SER A 60 0.48 6.62 -14.48
C SER A 60 1.22 7.25 -13.30
N SER A 61 1.38 8.58 -13.25
CA SER A 61 1.99 9.22 -12.09
C SER A 61 1.14 9.00 -10.84
N ALA A 62 -0.18 9.26 -10.93
CA ALA A 62 -1.09 9.09 -9.81
C ALA A 62 -1.17 7.62 -9.32
N MET A 63 -1.15 6.66 -10.24
CA MET A 63 -1.14 5.23 -9.91
C MET A 63 0.18 4.81 -9.26
N LEU A 64 1.32 5.38 -9.68
CA LEU A 64 2.61 5.15 -9.02
C LEU A 64 2.64 5.76 -7.62
N ASP A 65 2.11 6.97 -7.44
CA ASP A 65 2.01 7.63 -6.13
C ASP A 65 1.18 6.78 -5.18
N GLN A 66 -0.01 6.33 -5.61
CA GLN A 66 -0.83 5.40 -4.84
C GLN A 66 -0.04 4.14 -4.48
N PHE A 67 0.61 3.49 -5.47
CA PHE A 67 1.39 2.28 -5.23
C PHE A 67 2.50 2.47 -4.18
N VAL A 68 3.21 3.60 -4.22
CA VAL A 68 4.25 3.94 -3.25
C VAL A 68 3.64 4.15 -1.86
N GLU A 69 2.50 4.84 -1.75
CA GLU A 69 1.78 5.00 -0.48
C GLU A 69 1.38 3.65 0.11
N GLU A 70 0.90 2.71 -0.71
CA GLU A 70 0.57 1.35 -0.25
C GLU A 70 1.80 0.66 0.36
N ILE A 71 2.95 0.76 -0.31
CA ILE A 71 4.19 0.17 0.19
C ILE A 71 4.61 0.84 1.50
N ILE A 72 4.55 2.17 1.58
CA ILE A 72 4.87 2.92 2.81
C ILE A 72 4.01 2.42 3.97
N LEU A 73 2.71 2.24 3.77
CA LEU A 73 1.81 1.73 4.81
C LEU A 73 2.12 0.29 5.22
N SER A 74 2.50 -0.59 4.28
CA SER A 74 2.91 -1.96 4.62
C SER A 74 4.22 -2.00 5.41
N GLU A 75 5.22 -1.21 5.00
CA GLU A 75 6.50 -1.10 5.69
C GLU A 75 6.33 -0.47 7.08
N TYR A 76 5.48 0.55 7.20
CA TYR A 76 5.11 1.14 8.47
C TYR A 76 4.44 0.11 9.38
N ALA A 77 3.45 -0.65 8.88
CA ALA A 77 2.79 -1.70 9.64
C ALA A 77 3.81 -2.74 10.15
N ALA A 78 4.73 -3.19 9.29
CA ALA A 78 5.78 -4.13 9.67
C ALA A 78 6.71 -3.57 10.76
N ALA A 79 7.13 -2.30 10.63
CA ALA A 79 7.97 -1.63 11.61
C ALA A 79 7.28 -1.44 12.98
N HIS A 80 5.95 -1.41 13.01
CA HIS A 80 5.14 -1.27 14.23
C HIS A 80 4.61 -2.62 14.76
N GLY A 81 5.19 -3.74 14.32
CA GLY A 81 4.88 -5.07 14.85
C GLY A 81 3.59 -5.69 14.30
N VAL A 82 3.04 -5.16 13.20
CA VAL A 82 1.89 -5.77 12.53
C VAL A 82 2.36 -6.98 11.73
N GLU A 83 2.32 -8.14 12.37
CA GLU A 83 2.64 -9.42 11.73
C GLU A 83 1.37 -10.15 11.26
N ILE A 84 1.50 -10.80 10.10
CA ILE A 84 0.49 -11.68 9.51
C ILE A 84 1.08 -13.09 9.44
N PRO A 85 0.45 -14.10 10.06
CA PRO A 85 0.94 -15.47 10.02
C PRO A 85 1.07 -16.01 8.60
N ALA A 86 2.15 -16.74 8.33
CA ALA A 86 2.45 -17.29 7.00
C ALA A 86 1.33 -18.19 6.45
N GLU A 87 0.66 -18.94 7.32
CA GLU A 87 -0.49 -19.78 6.95
C GLU A 87 -1.66 -18.95 6.42
N GLN A 88 -1.95 -17.80 7.03
CA GLN A 88 -3.02 -16.92 6.58
C GLN A 88 -2.69 -16.33 5.21
N ILE A 89 -1.43 -15.93 4.98
CA ILE A 89 -0.97 -15.44 3.68
C ILE A 89 -1.09 -16.53 2.63
N ALA A 90 -0.61 -17.75 2.92
CA ALA A 90 -0.69 -18.87 2.00
C ALA A 90 -2.14 -19.24 1.65
N SER A 91 -3.05 -19.19 2.63
CA SER A 91 -4.48 -19.38 2.40
C SER A 91 -5.05 -18.29 1.50
N ALA A 92 -4.72 -17.04 1.77
CA ALA A 92 -5.24 -15.89 1.02
C ALA A 92 -4.73 -15.85 -0.44
N VAL A 93 -3.46 -16.21 -0.67
CA VAL A 93 -2.89 -16.31 -2.03
C VAL A 93 -3.56 -17.40 -2.85
N ARG A 94 -3.91 -18.54 -2.24
CA ARG A 94 -4.63 -19.62 -2.96
C ARG A 94 -6.01 -19.20 -3.48
N ASN A 95 -6.64 -18.25 -2.81
CA ASN A 95 -7.97 -17.75 -3.17
C ASN A 95 -7.92 -16.54 -4.11
N ASP A 96 -6.73 -16.01 -4.42
CA ASP A 96 -6.52 -14.78 -5.17
C ASP A 96 -5.55 -15.04 -6.33
N ALA A 97 -6.12 -15.45 -7.46
CA ALA A 97 -5.36 -15.84 -8.63
C ALA A 97 -4.53 -14.66 -9.17
N GLY A 98 -3.21 -14.82 -9.22
CA GLY A 98 -2.27 -13.82 -9.73
C GLY A 98 -1.61 -12.95 -8.67
N ALA A 99 -2.02 -13.03 -7.40
CA ALA A 99 -1.34 -12.34 -6.31
C ALA A 99 -0.07 -13.10 -5.88
N THR A 100 1.03 -12.38 -5.69
CA THR A 100 2.23 -12.95 -5.06
C THR A 100 2.10 -12.99 -3.53
N VAL A 101 2.91 -13.84 -2.88
CA VAL A 101 2.98 -13.91 -1.41
C VAL A 101 3.35 -12.55 -0.80
N ILE A 102 4.24 -11.80 -1.46
CA ILE A 102 4.70 -10.50 -0.99
C ILE A 102 3.55 -9.49 -1.04
N GLU A 103 2.89 -9.39 -2.20
CA GLU A 103 1.75 -8.49 -2.40
C GLU A 103 0.63 -8.80 -1.42
N LYS A 104 0.27 -10.08 -1.27
CA LYS A 104 -0.83 -10.46 -0.38
C LYS A 104 -0.50 -10.19 1.09
N ARG A 105 0.74 -10.42 1.50
CA ARG A 105 1.22 -10.06 2.83
C ARG A 105 1.11 -8.55 3.07
N ASP A 106 1.51 -7.74 2.10
CA ASP A 106 1.49 -6.29 2.21
C ASP A 106 0.05 -5.77 2.32
N ASP A 107 -0.86 -6.28 1.49
CA ASP A 107 -2.29 -5.96 1.53
C ASP A 107 -2.90 -6.30 2.90
N MET A 108 -2.61 -7.50 3.42
CA MET A 108 -3.11 -7.93 4.75
C MET A 108 -2.53 -7.10 5.90
N ARG A 109 -1.25 -6.69 5.82
CA ARG A 109 -0.64 -5.80 6.81
C ARG A 109 -1.33 -4.45 6.85
N ARG A 110 -1.59 -3.85 5.69
CA ARG A 110 -2.31 -2.58 5.60
C ARG A 110 -3.71 -2.68 6.17
N GLN A 111 -4.47 -3.71 5.79
CA GLN A 111 -5.81 -3.94 6.31
C GLN A 111 -5.82 -4.08 7.84
N LYS A 112 -4.86 -4.85 8.39
CA LYS A 112 -4.72 -5.01 9.84
C LYS A 112 -4.32 -3.71 10.55
N LEU A 113 -3.41 -2.93 9.96
CA LEU A 113 -3.02 -1.62 10.48
C LEU A 113 -4.22 -0.67 10.53
N ILE A 114 -4.95 -0.53 9.41
CA ILE A 114 -6.14 0.32 9.33
C ILE A 114 -7.16 -0.14 10.38
N GLY A 115 -7.45 -1.45 10.46
CA GLY A 115 -8.37 -1.98 11.47
C GLY A 115 -7.96 -1.67 12.90
N THR A 116 -6.66 -1.71 13.21
CA THR A 116 -6.13 -1.37 14.54
C THR A 116 -6.28 0.11 14.85
N ILE A 117 -5.91 0.98 13.91
CA ILE A 117 -6.05 2.44 14.07
C ILE A 117 -7.53 2.81 14.20
N SER A 118 -8.40 2.22 13.39
CA SER A 118 -9.84 2.48 13.43
C SER A 118 -10.49 1.98 14.72
N SER A 119 -10.01 0.91 15.34
CA SER A 119 -10.56 0.44 16.62
C SER A 119 -10.27 1.37 17.80
N ASP A 120 -9.24 2.20 17.69
CA ASP A 120 -8.89 3.20 18.71
C ASP A 120 -9.71 4.49 18.58
N VAL A 121 -10.46 4.66 17.49
CA VAL A 121 -11.34 5.82 17.29
C VAL A 121 -12.66 5.59 18.05
N PRO A 122 -13.00 6.44 19.05
CA PRO A 122 -14.25 6.30 19.77
C PRO A 122 -15.45 6.53 18.85
N ALA A 123 -16.56 5.85 19.15
CA ALA A 123 -17.81 6.12 18.45
C ALA A 123 -18.25 7.58 18.68
N PRO A 124 -18.81 8.25 17.66
CA PRO A 124 -19.29 9.62 17.80
C PRO A 124 -20.43 9.67 18.82
N SER A 125 -20.47 10.74 19.60
CA SER A 125 -21.53 10.99 20.57
C SER A 125 -22.86 11.36 19.89
N ASP A 126 -23.98 11.17 20.58
CA ASP A 126 -25.31 11.54 20.08
C ASP A 126 -25.40 13.02 19.67
N LEU A 127 -24.68 13.89 20.37
CA LEU A 127 -24.63 15.32 20.05
C LEU A 127 -23.91 15.58 18.72
N GLU A 128 -22.80 14.88 18.47
CA GLU A 128 -22.06 14.97 17.21
C GLU A 128 -22.88 14.40 16.06
N ILE A 129 -23.53 13.25 16.26
CA ILE A 129 -24.42 12.63 15.26
C ILE A 129 -25.55 13.59 14.88
N ARG A 130 -26.21 14.19 15.89
CA ARG A 130 -27.28 15.16 15.65
C ARG A 130 -26.78 16.41 14.92
N SER A 131 -25.64 16.94 15.36
CA SER A 131 -25.04 18.12 14.73
C SER A 131 -24.66 17.85 13.27
N TYR A 132 -24.15 16.64 12.96
CA TYR A 132 -23.84 16.23 11.60
C TYR A 132 -25.11 16.14 10.74
N TYR A 133 -26.16 15.48 11.24
CA TYR A 133 -27.46 15.37 10.56
C TYR A 133 -28.07 16.75 10.23
N ASP A 134 -28.09 17.64 11.22
CA ASP A 134 -28.67 18.98 11.07
C ASP A 134 -27.90 19.83 10.05
N GLN A 135 -26.59 19.61 9.90
CA GLN A 135 -25.74 20.29 8.91
C GLN A 135 -25.81 19.68 7.51
N HIS A 136 -26.14 18.38 7.40
CA HIS A 136 -26.14 17.63 6.13
C HIS A 136 -27.51 17.01 5.81
N PRO A 137 -28.64 17.75 5.92
CA PRO A 137 -29.97 17.15 5.76
C PRO A 137 -30.17 16.51 4.38
N SER A 138 -29.54 17.05 3.34
CA SER A 138 -29.63 16.52 1.97
C SER A 138 -29.06 15.10 1.81
N GLU A 139 -28.15 14.66 2.67
CA GLU A 139 -27.58 13.29 2.63
C GLU A 139 -28.59 12.25 3.14
N PHE A 140 -29.59 12.67 3.91
CA PHE A 140 -30.55 11.79 4.58
C PHE A 140 -31.97 11.88 4.02
N HIS A 141 -32.23 12.78 3.06
CA HIS A 141 -33.50 12.78 2.34
C HIS A 141 -33.48 11.65 1.31
N SER A 142 -34.16 10.54 1.59
CA SER A 142 -34.61 9.65 0.53
C SER A 142 -35.63 10.43 -0.30
N GLY A 143 -35.43 10.48 -1.63
CA GLY A 143 -36.43 11.02 -2.55
C GLY A 143 -37.75 10.23 -2.50
N GLU A 144 -38.63 10.48 -3.46
CA GLU A 144 -39.87 9.71 -3.58
C GLU A 144 -39.57 8.22 -3.82
N GLU A 145 -39.93 7.35 -2.87
CA GLU A 145 -39.85 5.90 -3.05
C GLU A 145 -41.04 5.42 -3.89
N VAL A 146 -40.78 5.05 -5.15
CA VAL A 146 -41.83 4.58 -6.05
C VAL A 146 -41.86 3.06 -6.08
N HIS A 147 -43.02 2.47 -5.75
CA HIS A 147 -43.23 1.01 -5.90
C HIS A 147 -43.62 0.68 -7.35
N ILE A 148 -42.73 -0.01 -8.07
CA ILE A 148 -42.95 -0.41 -9.46
C ILE A 148 -43.34 -1.89 -9.53
N ARG A 149 -44.37 -2.21 -10.32
CA ARG A 149 -44.68 -3.58 -10.75
C ARG A 149 -44.46 -3.68 -12.25
N GLN A 150 -43.49 -4.49 -12.67
CA GLN A 150 -43.17 -4.74 -14.07
C GLN A 150 -43.61 -6.14 -14.46
N ILE A 151 -44.32 -6.27 -15.59
CA ILE A 151 -44.55 -7.55 -16.27
C ILE A 151 -43.60 -7.60 -17.46
N LEU A 152 -42.66 -8.55 -17.47
CA LEU A 152 -41.87 -8.88 -18.67
C LEU A 152 -42.70 -9.81 -19.55
N VAL A 153 -42.82 -9.48 -20.85
CA VAL A 153 -43.45 -10.31 -21.88
C VAL A 153 -42.39 -10.80 -22.84
#